data_AF-A0AAP9XUQ7-F1
#
_entry.id   AF-A0AAP9XUQ7-F1
#
_cell.length_a   1.000
_cell.length_b   1.000
_cell.length_c   1.000
_cell.angle_alpha   90.00
_cell.angle_beta   90.00
_cell.angle_gamma   90.00
#
_symmetry.space_group_name_H-M   'P 1'
#
loop_
_entity.id
_entity.type
_entity.pdbx_description
1 polymer ?
#
loop_
_entity_poly.entity_id
_entity_poly.type
_entity_poly.pdbx_seq_one_letter_code
_entity_poly.pdbx_strand_id
1 'polypeptide(L)'
;MLSHGHHGIGIAKALGYNITIKEYRQARSGLSVCGDGLNGDDWHFVWLVEGEETNISYARVGLSYCGDPLRSWGNRQLECRLFALSPSYTLVKFGYIYFGFNDEGVYEVTPEFATIFDIASGYISEN
;
A
#
# COMPACT_ATOMS: atom_id res chain seq x y z
N MET A 1 -12.34 -21.90 -6.29
CA MET A 1 -12.18 -20.66 -5.50
C MET A 1 -11.70 -19.61 -6.49
N LEU A 2 -12.61 -18.75 -6.93
CA LEU A 2 -12.48 -17.98 -8.18
C LEU A 2 -11.39 -16.92 -8.06
N SER A 3 -10.41 -16.99 -8.97
CA SER A 3 -9.25 -16.10 -9.07
C SER A 3 -9.63 -14.71 -9.60
N HIS A 4 -10.43 -13.96 -8.85
CA HIS A 4 -10.96 -12.68 -9.29
C HIS A 4 -9.88 -11.58 -9.38
N GLY A 5 -8.76 -11.68 -8.65
CA GLY A 5 -7.66 -10.71 -8.74
C GLY A 5 -6.97 -10.68 -10.10
N HIS A 6 -6.85 -11.82 -10.79
CA HIS A 6 -6.21 -11.88 -12.12
C HIS A 6 -6.96 -11.06 -13.18
N HIS A 7 -8.29 -10.99 -13.11
CA HIS A 7 -9.08 -10.21 -14.05
C HIS A 7 -8.84 -8.70 -13.92
N GLY A 8 -8.63 -8.21 -12.70
CA GLY A 8 -8.32 -6.80 -12.42
C GLY A 8 -7.00 -6.34 -13.06
N ILE A 9 -5.98 -7.22 -13.07
CA ILE A 9 -4.67 -6.94 -13.67
C ILE A 9 -4.77 -6.76 -15.18
N GLY A 10 -5.53 -7.63 -15.86
CA GLY A 10 -5.71 -7.56 -17.31
C GLY A 10 -6.35 -6.24 -17.77
N ILE A 11 -7.35 -5.77 -17.04
CA ILE A 11 -8.03 -4.51 -17.35
C ILE A 11 -7.11 -3.32 -17.09
N ALA A 12 -6.43 -3.26 -15.95
CA ALA A 12 -5.49 -2.18 -15.68
C ALA A 12 -4.38 -2.09 -16.73
N LYS A 13 -3.88 -3.23 -17.21
CA LYS A 13 -2.93 -3.29 -18.32
C LYS A 13 -3.52 -2.76 -19.63
N ALA A 14 -4.79 -3.06 -19.93
CA ALA A 14 -5.49 -2.50 -21.09
C ALA A 14 -5.68 -0.96 -20.99
N LEU A 15 -5.68 -0.42 -19.78
CA LEU A 15 -5.71 1.03 -19.51
C LEU A 15 -4.34 1.70 -19.59
N GLY A 16 -3.28 0.93 -19.82
CA GLY A 16 -1.89 1.41 -19.86
C GLY A 16 -1.25 1.54 -18.48
N TYR A 17 -1.87 1.01 -17.43
CA TYR A 17 -1.30 1.01 -16.08
C TYR A 17 -0.68 -0.34 -15.75
N ASN A 18 0.57 -0.32 -15.30
CA ASN A 18 1.20 -1.50 -14.74
C ASN A 18 0.92 -1.54 -13.23
N ILE A 19 0.08 -2.48 -12.81
CA ILE A 19 -0.30 -2.65 -11.40
C ILE A 19 -0.03 -4.08 -10.94
N THR A 20 0.25 -4.20 -9.65
CA THR A 20 0.30 -5.46 -8.92
C THR A 20 -0.85 -5.48 -7.93
N ILE A 21 -1.59 -6.58 -7.88
CA ILE A 21 -2.66 -6.78 -6.90
C ILE A 21 -2.18 -7.82 -5.89
N LYS A 22 -2.03 -7.41 -4.63
CA LYS A 22 -1.72 -8.28 -3.50
C LYS A 22 -3.03 -8.69 -2.82
N GLU A 23 -3.27 -9.99 -2.77
CA GLU A 23 -4.36 -10.59 -2.00
C GLU A 23 -3.80 -11.09 -0.66
N TYR A 24 -4.52 -10.81 0.43
CA TYR A 24 -4.10 -11.24 1.75
C TYR A 24 -4.77 -12.54 2.17
N ARG A 25 -4.09 -13.27 3.04
CA ARG A 25 -4.64 -14.43 3.74
C ARG A 25 -4.68 -14.17 5.24
N GLN A 26 -5.63 -14.79 5.94
CA GLN A 26 -5.62 -14.91 7.40
C GLN A 26 -4.32 -15.52 7.89
N ALA A 27 -3.85 -15.02 9.03
CA ALA A 27 -2.82 -15.69 9.79
C ALA A 27 -3.38 -17.01 10.35
N ARG A 28 -2.70 -18.13 10.08
CA ARG A 28 -3.11 -19.46 10.55
C ARG A 28 -1.92 -20.16 11.18
N SER A 29 -2.10 -20.66 12.40
CA SER A 29 -1.08 -21.47 13.08
C SER A 29 -0.72 -22.68 12.21
N GLY A 30 0.58 -22.90 11.98
CA GLY A 30 1.10 -23.96 11.11
C GLY A 30 1.20 -23.60 9.61
N LEU A 31 0.62 -22.48 9.16
CA LEU A 31 0.78 -21.95 7.79
C LEU A 31 1.47 -20.58 7.76
N SER A 32 1.39 -19.82 8.84
CA SER A 32 2.07 -18.53 9.00
C SER A 32 3.37 -18.71 9.76
N VAL A 33 4.41 -17.99 9.33
CA VAL A 33 5.73 -17.97 9.96
C VAL A 33 5.99 -16.63 10.64
N CYS A 34 6.92 -16.58 11.60
CA CYS A 34 7.36 -15.32 12.21
C CYS A 34 7.85 -14.35 11.12
N GLY A 35 7.25 -13.16 11.06
CA GLY A 35 7.49 -12.15 10.02
C GLY A 35 6.32 -12.00 9.03
N ASP A 36 5.41 -12.97 8.95
CA ASP A 36 4.17 -12.81 8.18
C ASP A 36 3.21 -11.82 8.89
N GLY A 37 2.44 -11.08 8.10
CA GLY A 37 1.38 -10.21 8.61
C GLY A 37 0.34 -10.98 9.43
N LEU A 38 0.06 -10.51 10.64
CA LEU A 38 -1.01 -11.01 11.50
C LEU A 38 -2.38 -10.52 11.01
N ASN A 39 -2.74 -10.97 9.82
CA ASN A 39 -3.98 -10.59 9.16
C ASN A 39 -5.16 -11.31 9.81
N GLY A 40 -6.16 -10.54 10.28
CA GLY A 40 -7.42 -11.05 10.79
C GLY A 40 -8.37 -11.57 9.70
N ASP A 41 -9.61 -11.90 10.08
CA ASP A 41 -10.53 -12.63 9.21
C ASP A 41 -10.98 -11.86 7.95
N ASP A 42 -11.08 -10.54 8.06
CA ASP A 42 -11.57 -9.67 6.97
C ASP A 42 -10.55 -9.48 5.84
N TRP A 43 -9.27 -9.75 6.10
CA TRP A 43 -8.19 -9.46 5.16
C TRP A 43 -8.26 -10.31 3.89
N HIS A 44 -8.94 -11.46 3.92
CA HIS A 44 -9.19 -12.25 2.71
C HIS A 44 -10.02 -11.51 1.65
N PHE A 45 -10.80 -10.51 2.06
CA PHE A 45 -11.61 -9.70 1.15
C PHE A 45 -10.92 -8.39 0.77
N VAL A 46 -9.70 -8.16 1.24
CA VAL A 46 -8.94 -6.95 0.97
C VAL A 46 -7.98 -7.20 -0.18
N TRP A 47 -8.03 -6.33 -1.19
CA TRP A 47 -7.05 -6.27 -2.26
C TRP A 47 -6.20 -5.02 -2.10
N LEU A 48 -4.89 -5.17 -2.02
CA LEU A 48 -3.98 -4.03 -2.13
C LEU A 48 -3.50 -3.90 -3.57
N VAL A 49 -3.88 -2.81 -4.21
CA VAL A 49 -3.44 -2.43 -5.54
C VAL A 49 -2.22 -1.53 -5.39
N GLU A 50 -1.09 -2.00 -5.89
CA GLU A 50 0.16 -1.26 -5.95
C GLU A 50 0.44 -0.89 -7.40
N GLY A 51 0.66 0.41 -7.66
CA GLY A 51 1.10 0.90 -8.97
C GLY A 51 2.60 1.17 -8.97
N GLU A 52 3.24 1.02 -10.13
CA GLU A 52 4.67 1.35 -10.30
C GLU A 52 4.95 2.84 -10.12
N GLU A 53 4.02 3.73 -10.50
CA GLU A 53 4.22 5.17 -10.40
C GLU A 53 3.06 5.83 -9.67
N THR A 54 3.36 6.49 -8.55
CA THR A 54 2.41 7.36 -7.87
C THR A 54 2.25 8.64 -8.68
N ASN A 55 1.10 8.84 -9.33
CA ASN A 55 0.84 10.09 -10.04
C ASN A 55 0.67 11.24 -9.03
N ILE A 56 1.42 12.32 -9.20
CA ILE A 56 1.35 13.51 -8.35
C ILE A 56 0.81 14.67 -9.18
N SER A 57 -0.33 15.21 -8.77
CA SER A 57 -0.89 16.44 -9.35
C SER A 57 -0.62 17.61 -8.41
N TYR A 58 0.02 18.64 -8.94
CA TYR A 58 0.37 19.87 -8.21
C TYR A 58 -0.67 20.96 -8.45
N ALA A 59 -0.94 21.75 -7.40
CA ALA A 59 -1.68 22.99 -7.56
C ALA A 59 -0.93 23.95 -8.52
N ARG A 60 -1.67 24.63 -9.38
CA ARG A 60 -1.10 25.56 -10.38
C ARG A 60 -1.67 26.96 -10.19
N VAL A 61 -0.79 27.96 -10.26
CA VAL A 61 -1.19 29.37 -10.19
C VAL A 61 -2.17 29.69 -11.32
N GLY A 62 -3.30 30.30 -10.98
CA GLY A 62 -4.37 30.64 -11.92
C GLY A 62 -5.35 29.52 -12.24
N LEU A 63 -5.15 28.31 -11.71
CA LEU A 63 -6.08 27.18 -11.84
C LEU A 63 -6.60 26.67 -10.48
N SER A 64 -5.79 26.78 -9.43
CA SER A 64 -6.15 26.35 -8.06
C SER A 64 -6.63 27.53 -7.21
N TYR A 65 -7.63 27.28 -6.37
CA TYR A 65 -8.23 28.25 -5.45
C TYR A 65 -7.75 28.07 -4.01
N CYS A 66 -7.99 29.07 -3.16
CA CYS A 66 -7.72 28.97 -1.73
C CYS A 66 -8.57 27.85 -1.12
N GLY A 67 -7.91 26.86 -0.51
CA GLY A 67 -8.54 25.66 0.04
C GLY A 67 -8.33 24.40 -0.80
N ASP A 68 -7.85 24.52 -2.05
CA ASP A 68 -7.46 23.36 -2.83
C ASP A 68 -6.16 22.74 -2.28
N PRO A 69 -6.03 21.40 -2.34
CA PRO A 69 -4.81 20.73 -1.92
C PRO A 69 -3.65 21.18 -2.81
N LEU A 70 -2.54 21.60 -2.17
CA LEU A 70 -1.31 21.99 -2.88
C LEU A 70 -0.73 20.85 -3.71
N ARG A 71 -1.06 19.62 -3.32
CA ARG A 71 -0.65 18.39 -3.99
C ARG A 71 -1.71 17.32 -3.75
N SER A 72 -2.07 16.59 -4.78
CA SER A 72 -2.84 15.35 -4.68
C SER A 72 -2.03 14.19 -5.22
N TRP A 73 -2.20 13.03 -4.60
CA TRP A 73 -1.55 11.79 -4.99
C TRP A 73 -2.59 10.82 -5.50
N GLY A 74 -2.20 10.03 -6.48
CA GLY A 74 -2.97 8.90 -6.94
C GLY A 74 -3.62 9.09 -8.29
N ASN A 75 -4.37 8.07 -8.70
CA ASN A 75 -4.98 8.01 -10.02
C ASN A 75 -6.48 7.74 -9.92
N ARG A 76 -7.25 8.82 -9.86
CA ARG A 76 -8.71 8.75 -9.73
C ARG A 76 -9.37 7.92 -10.83
N GLN A 77 -8.86 7.96 -12.07
CA GLN A 77 -9.44 7.18 -13.18
C GLN A 77 -9.25 5.68 -12.99
N LEU A 78 -8.06 5.27 -12.54
CA LEU A 78 -7.75 3.88 -12.22
C LEU A 78 -8.55 3.41 -11.00
N GLU A 79 -8.59 4.22 -9.94
CA GLU A 79 -9.36 3.92 -8.73
C GLU A 79 -10.84 3.68 -9.05
N CYS A 80 -11.48 4.63 -9.74
CA CYS A 80 -12.90 4.52 -10.08
C CYS A 80 -13.21 3.27 -10.92
N ARG A 81 -12.34 2.91 -11.87
CA ARG A 81 -12.55 1.72 -12.71
C ARG A 81 -12.35 0.44 -11.91
N LEU A 82 -11.33 0.37 -11.07
CA LEU A 82 -11.09 -0.81 -10.22
C LEU A 82 -12.22 -1.01 -9.21
N PHE A 83 -12.74 0.07 -8.59
CA PHE A 83 -13.91 -0.01 -7.72
C PHE A 83 -15.16 -0.50 -8.45
N ALA A 84 -15.36 -0.10 -9.71
CA ALA A 84 -16.50 -0.55 -10.50
C ALA A 84 -16.40 -2.03 -10.91
N LEU A 85 -15.18 -2.57 -11.02
CA LEU A 85 -14.91 -3.93 -11.45
C LEU A 85 -14.76 -4.91 -10.28
N SER A 86 -14.39 -4.40 -9.10
CA SER A 86 -14.28 -5.22 -7.90
C SER A 86 -15.64 -5.76 -7.48
N PRO A 87 -15.72 -7.01 -7.00
CA PRO A 87 -16.93 -7.51 -6.37
C PRO A 87 -17.36 -6.59 -5.22
N SER A 88 -18.67 -6.48 -4.99
CA SER A 88 -19.24 -5.56 -3.99
C SER A 88 -18.83 -5.85 -2.54
N TYR A 89 -18.37 -7.07 -2.25
CA TYR A 89 -17.87 -7.49 -0.94
C TYR A 89 -16.35 -7.32 -0.78
N THR A 90 -15.64 -6.91 -1.83
CA THR A 90 -14.19 -6.75 -1.83
C THR A 90 -13.82 -5.31 -1.46
N LEU A 91 -12.89 -5.17 -0.52
CA LEU A 91 -12.33 -3.88 -0.12
C LEU A 91 -11.04 -3.63 -0.90
N VAL A 92 -11.10 -2.75 -1.89
CA VAL A 92 -9.92 -2.34 -2.67
C VAL A 92 -9.20 -1.20 -1.94
N LYS A 93 -7.93 -1.42 -1.61
CA LYS A 93 -7.01 -0.43 -1.05
C LYS A 93 -5.93 -0.09 -2.08
N PHE A 94 -5.55 1.17 -2.14
CA PHE A 94 -4.48 1.65 -3.02
C PHE A 94 -3.22 1.94 -2.22
N GLY A 95 -2.14 1.25 -2.56
CA GLY A 95 -0.81 1.43 -1.97
C GLY A 95 0.03 2.35 -2.84
N TYR A 96 0.22 3.59 -2.40
CA TYR A 96 1.13 4.55 -3.01
C TYR A 96 2.53 4.40 -2.42
N ILE A 97 3.21 3.32 -2.81
CA ILE A 97 4.48 2.88 -2.22
C ILE A 97 5.67 3.76 -2.61
N TYR A 98 5.63 4.44 -3.77
CA TYR A 98 6.67 5.41 -4.17
C TYR A 98 6.44 6.81 -3.57
N PHE A 99 6.17 6.91 -2.27
CA PHE A 99 6.23 8.19 -1.57
C PHE A 99 7.67 8.52 -1.18
N GLY A 100 8.67 8.38 -2.05
CA GLY A 100 10.07 8.77 -1.73
C GLY A 100 10.67 8.19 -0.42
N PHE A 101 10.03 7.20 0.20
CA PHE A 101 10.52 6.37 1.30
C PHE A 101 11.16 5.12 0.70
N ASN A 102 11.84 5.24 -0.44
CA ASN A 102 12.60 4.13 -1.00
C ASN A 102 13.78 3.92 -0.05
N ASP A 103 13.80 2.86 0.76
CA ASP A 103 14.93 2.27 1.53
C ASP A 103 15.83 3.21 2.37
N GLU A 104 15.57 4.50 2.35
CA GLU A 104 16.25 5.58 3.03
C GLU A 104 15.23 6.03 4.07
N GLY A 105 15.25 5.35 5.22
CA GLY A 105 14.39 5.69 6.34
C GLY A 105 14.41 7.21 6.57
N VAL A 106 13.25 7.78 6.94
CA VAL A 106 13.14 9.22 7.28
C VAL A 106 14.06 9.64 8.44
N TYR A 107 14.71 8.68 9.07
CA TYR A 107 15.79 8.85 10.00
C TYR A 107 16.91 7.92 9.51
N GLU A 108 18.12 8.45 9.33
CA GLU A 108 19.31 7.60 9.41
C GLU A 108 19.18 6.88 10.76
N VAL A 109 18.93 5.57 10.75
CA VAL A 109 18.87 4.78 11.98
C VAL A 109 20.29 4.71 12.50
N THR A 110 20.69 5.75 13.23
CA THR A 110 21.98 5.77 13.90
C THR A 110 22.01 4.60 14.87
N PRO A 111 23.19 4.01 15.14
CA PRO A 111 23.31 2.94 16.13
C PRO A 111 22.71 3.31 17.51
N GLU A 112 22.73 4.62 17.82
CA GLU A 112 22.12 5.22 19.01
C GLU A 112 20.58 5.15 18.99
N PHE A 113 19.93 5.38 17.85
CA PHE A 113 18.47 5.27 17.76
C PHE A 113 18.00 3.81 17.84
N ALA A 114 18.73 2.89 17.22
CA ALA A 114 18.45 1.45 17.29
C ALA A 114 18.53 0.95 18.74
N THR A 115 19.60 1.32 19.46
CA THR A 115 19.77 0.95 20.88
C THR A 115 18.69 1.54 21.78
N ILE A 116 18.27 2.79 21.55
CA ILE A 116 17.14 3.38 22.29
C ILE A 116 15.86 2.57 22.06
N PHE A 117 15.59 2.16 20.82
CA PHE A 117 14.42 1.37 20.48
C PHE A 117 14.48 -0.04 21.08
N ASP A 118 15.65 -0.68 21.07
CA ASP A 118 15.87 -1.99 21.69
C ASP A 118 15.69 -1.92 23.22
N ILE A 119 16.24 -0.91 23.89
CA ILE A 119 16.04 -0.69 25.34
C ILE A 119 14.56 -0.43 25.64
N ALA A 120 13.89 0.43 24.86
CA ALA A 120 12.48 0.76 25.06
C ALA A 120 11.53 -0.43 24.78
N SER A 121 11.92 -1.32 23.87
CA SER A 121 11.19 -2.56 23.56
C SER A 121 11.51 -3.72 24.51
N GLY A 122 12.40 -3.50 25.48
CA GLY A 122 12.76 -4.50 26.50
C GLY A 122 13.77 -5.53 26.03
N TYR A 123 14.39 -5.32 24.86
CA TYR A 123 15.50 -6.12 24.37
C TYR A 123 16.79 -5.59 24.99
N ILE A 124 17.23 -6.23 26.08
CA ILE A 124 18.54 -5.96 26.66
C ILE A 124 19.53 -6.84 25.91
N SER A 125 20.31 -6.27 24.99
CA SER A 125 21.47 -7.00 24.46
C SER A 125 22.44 -7.22 25.61
N GLU A 126 22.58 -8.47 26.02
CA GLU A 126 23.67 -8.86 26.93
C GLU A 126 24.99 -8.56 26.22
N ASN A 127 25.83 -7.81 26.93
CA ASN A 127 27.13 -7.31 26.48
C ASN A 127 28.09 -8.44 26.09
#